data_AF-A0A258RJZ4-F1
#
_entry.id   AF-A0A258RJZ4-F1
#
_cell.length_a   1.000
_cell.length_b   1.000
_cell.length_c   1.000
_cell.angle_alpha   90.00
_cell.angle_beta   90.00
_cell.angle_gamma   90.00
#
_symmetry.space_group_name_H-M   'P 1'
#
loop_
_entity.id
_entity.type
_entity.pdbx_description
1 polymer ?
#
loop_
_entity_poly.entity_id
_entity_poly.type
_entity_poly.pdbx_seq_one_letter_code
_entity_poly.pdbx_strand_id
1 'polypeptide(L)'
;MENLAEPTAPTTETEDAIARREADQPHSPVVRFGPDRPLRLDAGVALDHVQIAYQTYGEPNAARTNAVLVCHALTGDQHAANANPVTGKPGWWETLVGPGKPIDTERFYVICANVLGGCMGTTGPASLNPATGQPYGLDL
;
A
#
# COMPACT_ATOMS: atom_id res chain seq x y z
N MET A 1 47.79 19.94 9.11
CA MET A 1 46.46 20.54 9.32
C MET A 1 45.48 19.71 8.53
N GLU A 2 44.89 18.74 9.23
CA GLU A 2 43.84 17.84 8.72
C GLU A 2 42.61 18.65 8.33
N ASN A 3 42.05 18.35 7.16
CA ASN A 3 40.76 18.87 6.75
C ASN A 3 39.72 17.78 7.04
N LEU A 4 39.18 17.78 8.26
CA LEU A 4 38.07 16.92 8.65
C LEU A 4 36.81 17.46 7.98
N ALA A 5 36.31 16.75 6.96
CA ALA A 5 34.99 16.99 6.43
C ALA A 5 33.94 16.71 7.52
N GLU A 6 33.12 17.71 7.83
CA GLU A 6 32.00 17.55 8.75
C GLU A 6 31.01 16.51 8.22
N PRO A 7 30.48 15.61 9.07
CA PRO A 7 29.46 14.66 8.64
C PRO A 7 28.18 15.41 8.27
N THR A 8 27.73 15.25 7.03
CA THR A 8 26.42 15.73 6.58
C THR A 8 25.31 15.08 7.42
N ALA A 9 24.57 15.90 8.16
CA ALA A 9 23.41 15.47 8.92
C ALA A 9 22.36 14.81 7.99
N PRO A 10 21.65 13.77 8.44
CA PRO A 10 20.57 13.18 7.66
C PRO A 10 19.49 14.23 7.40
N THR A 11 19.13 14.42 6.14
CA THR A 11 18.08 15.35 5.74
C THR A 11 16.74 14.77 6.18
N THR A 12 16.07 15.39 7.14
CA THR A 12 14.72 15.00 7.54
C THR A 12 13.78 15.24 6.35
N GLU A 13 13.28 14.16 5.73
CA GLU A 13 12.26 14.28 4.68
C GLU A 13 11.02 14.98 5.25
N THR A 14 10.45 15.90 4.49
CA THR A 14 9.19 16.57 4.87
C THR A 14 8.03 15.58 4.82
N GLU A 15 6.98 15.81 5.62
CA GLU A 15 5.78 14.96 5.65
C GLU A 15 5.15 14.80 4.26
N ASP A 16 5.16 15.87 3.44
CA ASP A 16 4.71 15.84 2.04
C ASP A 16 5.55 14.92 1.15
N ALA A 17 6.87 14.86 1.39
CA ALA A 17 7.77 13.97 0.65
C ALA A 17 7.52 12.51 1.03
N ILE A 18 7.30 12.24 2.32
CA ILE A 18 6.97 10.90 2.83
C ILE A 18 5.60 10.42 2.29
N ALA A 19 4.58 11.28 2.34
CA ALA A 19 3.25 10.95 1.83
C ALA A 19 3.26 10.66 0.32
N ARG A 20 4.00 11.43 -0.46
CA ARG A 20 4.20 11.17 -1.91
C ARG A 20 4.99 9.89 -2.15
N ARG A 21 6.01 9.63 -1.32
CA ARG A 21 6.80 8.40 -1.41
C ARG A 21 5.90 7.17 -1.26
N GLU A 22 4.98 7.14 -0.28
CA GLU A 22 4.09 5.99 -0.15
C GLU A 22 3.14 5.81 -1.32
N ALA A 23 2.72 6.87 -2.01
CA ALA A 23 1.82 6.75 -3.17
C ALA A 23 2.45 6.00 -4.36
N ASP A 24 3.74 6.24 -4.63
CA ASP A 24 4.43 5.70 -5.80
C ASP A 24 5.41 4.56 -5.48
N GLN A 25 6.05 4.63 -4.31
CA GLN A 25 7.08 3.73 -3.79
C GLN A 25 6.75 3.28 -2.36
N PRO A 26 5.61 2.59 -2.15
CA PRO A 26 5.19 2.16 -0.81
C PRO A 26 6.16 1.16 -0.19
N HIS A 27 6.20 1.15 1.13
CA HIS A 27 6.89 0.09 1.88
C HIS A 27 6.23 -1.28 1.75
N SER A 28 4.95 -1.32 1.38
CA SER A 28 4.20 -2.56 1.22
C SER A 28 4.52 -3.24 -0.10
N PRO A 29 4.39 -4.57 -0.20
CA PRO A 29 4.43 -5.24 -1.49
C PRO A 29 3.32 -4.70 -2.39
N VAL A 30 3.61 -4.67 -3.69
CA VAL A 30 2.70 -4.17 -4.71
C VAL A 30 2.58 -5.17 -5.85
N VAL A 31 1.39 -5.25 -6.43
CA VAL A 31 1.19 -5.81 -7.77
C VAL A 31 0.95 -4.66 -8.75
N ARG A 32 1.61 -4.70 -9.91
CA ARG A 32 1.51 -3.69 -10.96
C ARG A 32 0.94 -4.30 -12.23
N PHE A 33 0.04 -3.57 -12.88
CA PHE A 33 -0.57 -3.92 -14.16
C PHE A 33 -0.10 -2.90 -15.21
N GLY A 34 0.49 -3.38 -16.29
CA GLY A 34 1.00 -2.52 -17.36
C GLY A 34 -0.10 -1.92 -18.26
N PRO A 35 0.27 -1.10 -19.25
CA PRO A 35 -0.67 -0.48 -20.18
C PRO A 35 -1.39 -1.48 -21.10
N ASP A 36 -0.87 -2.69 -21.22
CA ASP A 36 -1.49 -3.82 -21.91
C ASP A 36 -2.65 -4.45 -21.13
N ARG A 37 -2.80 -4.10 -19.84
CA ARG A 37 -3.84 -4.64 -18.94
C ARG A 37 -4.57 -3.52 -18.19
N PRO A 38 -5.19 -2.54 -18.89
CA PRO A 38 -5.86 -1.42 -18.24
C PRO A 38 -7.10 -1.89 -17.49
N LEU A 39 -7.36 -1.27 -16.35
CA LEU A 39 -8.58 -1.47 -15.57
C LEU A 39 -9.70 -0.61 -16.17
N ARG A 40 -10.74 -1.25 -16.70
CA ARG A 40 -11.95 -0.56 -17.15
C ARG A 40 -12.78 -0.18 -15.94
N LEU A 41 -13.04 1.11 -15.77
CA LEU A 41 -13.89 1.63 -14.70
C LEU A 41 -15.34 1.72 -15.19
N ASP A 42 -16.29 1.60 -14.25
CA ASP A 42 -17.72 1.73 -14.55
C ASP A 42 -18.09 3.11 -15.12
N ALA A 43 -17.27 4.14 -14.86
CA ALA A 43 -17.41 5.48 -15.44
C ALA A 43 -17.09 5.54 -16.95
N GLY A 44 -16.71 4.42 -17.57
CA GLY A 44 -16.41 4.33 -19.00
C GLY A 44 -14.99 4.72 -19.40
N VAL A 45 -14.16 5.14 -18.44
CA VAL A 45 -12.73 5.41 -18.62
C VAL A 45 -11.88 4.19 -18.27
N ALA A 46 -10.66 4.14 -18.79
CA ALA A 46 -9.70 3.07 -18.51
C ALA A 46 -8.50 3.66 -17.76
N LEU A 47 -8.15 3.04 -16.64
CA LEU A 47 -6.94 3.39 -15.89
C LEU A 47 -5.84 2.39 -16.23
N ASP A 48 -4.75 2.86 -16.81
CA ASP A 48 -3.56 2.06 -17.08
C ASP A 48 -2.51 2.21 -15.98
N HIS A 49 -1.46 1.39 -16.03
CA HIS A 49 -0.37 1.39 -15.04
C HIS A 49 -0.83 1.26 -13.58
N VAL A 50 -1.92 0.51 -13.35
CA VAL A 50 -2.52 0.35 -12.02
C VAL A 50 -1.58 -0.40 -11.10
N GLN A 51 -1.37 0.16 -9.91
CA GLN A 51 -0.67 -0.46 -8.80
C GLN A 51 -1.66 -0.75 -7.68
N ILE A 52 -1.59 -1.94 -7.08
CA ILE A 52 -2.32 -2.28 -5.85
C ILE A 52 -1.30 -2.64 -4.76
N ALA A 53 -1.27 -1.86 -3.68
CA ALA A 53 -0.53 -2.17 -2.47
C ALA A 53 -1.34 -3.11 -1.58
N TYR A 54 -0.66 -4.06 -0.95
CA TYR A 54 -1.31 -5.04 -0.09
C TYR A 54 -0.39 -5.51 1.06
N GLN A 55 -0.98 -6.22 2.01
CA GLN A 55 -0.29 -7.00 3.03
C GLN A 55 -0.89 -8.39 3.10
N THR A 56 -0.10 -9.33 3.61
CA THR A 56 -0.55 -10.70 3.85
C THR A 56 -0.12 -11.17 5.22
N TYR A 57 -0.95 -12.01 5.84
CA TYR A 57 -0.71 -12.56 7.17
C TYR A 57 -1.00 -14.06 7.17
N GLY A 58 -0.12 -14.85 7.80
CA GLY A 58 -0.15 -16.31 7.70
C GLY A 58 0.38 -16.82 6.37
N GLU A 59 0.12 -18.09 6.06
CA GLU A 59 0.66 -18.77 4.88
C GLU A 59 -0.44 -19.51 4.09
N PRO A 60 -0.37 -19.53 2.74
CA PRO A 60 -1.28 -20.30 1.92
C PRO A 60 -1.03 -21.80 2.15
N ASN A 61 -2.10 -22.56 2.36
CA ASN A 61 -1.99 -24.02 2.40
C ASN A 61 -1.67 -24.58 1.00
N ALA A 62 -1.22 -25.82 0.92
CA ALA A 62 -0.83 -26.45 -0.35
C ALA A 62 -1.96 -26.45 -1.41
N ALA A 63 -3.22 -26.54 -0.97
CA ALA A 63 -4.40 -26.54 -1.83
C ALA A 63 -4.91 -25.12 -2.19
N ARG A 64 -4.33 -24.07 -1.60
CA ARG A 64 -4.76 -22.65 -1.69
C ARG A 64 -6.23 -22.41 -1.37
N THR A 65 -6.78 -23.15 -0.40
CA THR A 65 -8.20 -23.07 0.00
C THR A 65 -8.45 -22.23 1.25
N ASN A 66 -7.41 -21.69 1.88
CA ASN A 66 -7.49 -20.99 3.16
C ASN A 66 -7.36 -19.46 3.03
N ALA A 67 -7.59 -18.90 1.84
CA ALA A 67 -7.50 -17.46 1.62
C ALA A 67 -8.71 -16.71 2.23
N VAL A 68 -8.43 -15.62 2.94
CA VAL A 68 -9.44 -14.68 3.46
C VAL A 68 -9.07 -13.28 3.00
N LEU A 69 -10.00 -12.60 2.32
CA LEU A 69 -9.84 -11.20 1.93
C LEU A 69 -10.45 -10.28 2.99
N VAL A 70 -9.64 -9.36 3.50
CA VAL A 70 -10.08 -8.27 4.37
C VAL A 70 -10.20 -7.00 3.54
N CYS A 71 -11.40 -6.43 3.52
CA CYS A 71 -11.67 -5.13 2.92
C CYS A 71 -11.69 -4.06 4.02
N HIS A 72 -10.86 -3.04 3.89
CA HIS A 72 -10.78 -1.96 4.87
C HIS A 72 -11.96 -0.97 4.73
N ALA A 73 -12.18 -0.16 5.76
CA ALA A 73 -13.17 0.93 5.77
C ALA A 73 -12.65 2.19 5.04
N LEU A 74 -13.43 3.27 4.99
CA LEU A 74 -13.14 4.49 4.20
C LEU A 74 -11.72 5.05 4.37
N THR A 75 -11.23 5.15 5.61
CA THR A 75 -9.91 5.72 5.92
C THR A 75 -8.89 4.65 6.34
N GLY A 76 -9.22 3.37 6.13
CA GLY A 76 -8.31 2.28 6.37
C GLY A 76 -7.34 2.08 5.20
N ASP A 77 -6.39 1.19 5.41
CA ASP A 77 -5.36 0.82 4.43
C ASP A 77 -5.05 -0.69 4.53
N GLN A 78 -4.02 -1.16 3.83
CA GLN A 78 -3.55 -2.54 3.86
C GLN A 78 -2.97 -3.00 5.20
N HIS A 79 -2.63 -2.09 6.12
CA HIS A 79 -1.97 -2.39 7.40
C HIS A 79 -2.98 -2.81 8.47
N ALA A 80 -3.66 -3.94 8.25
CA ALA A 80 -4.67 -4.46 9.16
C ALA A 80 -4.08 -5.01 10.47
N ALA A 81 -2.91 -5.65 10.41
CA ALA A 81 -2.34 -6.40 11.55
C ALA A 81 -0.82 -6.27 11.69
N ASN A 82 -0.23 -5.22 11.12
CA ASN A 82 1.18 -4.88 11.28
C ASN A 82 1.32 -3.38 11.58
N ALA A 83 2.48 -2.99 12.13
CA ALA A 83 2.81 -1.59 12.31
C ALA A 83 2.75 -0.85 10.97
N ASN A 84 2.02 0.28 10.95
CA ASN A 84 1.93 1.13 9.78
C ASN A 84 3.25 1.92 9.64
N PRO A 85 3.92 1.89 8.47
CA PRO A 85 5.27 2.42 8.29
C PRO A 85 5.32 3.95 8.31
N VAL A 86 4.20 4.63 8.08
CA VAL A 86 4.13 6.11 8.09
C VAL A 86 3.76 6.62 9.47
N THR A 87 2.72 6.03 10.08
CA THR A 87 2.16 6.55 11.34
C THR A 87 2.79 5.92 12.58
N GLY A 88 3.50 4.79 12.44
CA GLY A 88 4.02 3.99 13.55
C GLY A 88 2.94 3.32 14.42
N LYS A 89 1.66 3.49 14.08
CA LYS A 89 0.54 2.91 14.84
C LYS A 89 0.43 1.40 14.59
N PRO A 90 -0.11 0.64 15.55
CA PRO A 90 -0.50 -0.75 15.31
C PRO A 90 -1.55 -0.86 14.20
N GLY A 91 -1.68 -2.06 13.64
CA GLY A 91 -2.67 -2.33 12.62
C GLY A 91 -4.09 -2.10 13.12
N TRP A 92 -4.96 -1.55 12.27
CA TRP A 92 -6.31 -1.12 12.65
C TRP A 92 -7.24 -2.27 13.09
N TRP A 93 -6.84 -3.51 12.86
CA TRP A 93 -7.51 -4.74 13.30
C TRP A 93 -6.56 -5.72 14.01
N GLU A 94 -5.51 -5.21 14.68
CA GLU A 94 -4.56 -6.06 15.42
C GLU A 94 -5.26 -6.94 16.47
N THR A 95 -6.37 -6.53 17.07
CA THR A 95 -7.10 -7.39 18.03
C THR A 95 -7.88 -8.53 17.37
N LEU A 96 -8.15 -8.46 16.06
CA LEU A 96 -8.94 -9.44 15.33
C LEU A 96 -8.11 -10.37 14.45
N VAL A 97 -6.99 -9.91 13.90
CA VAL A 97 -6.15 -10.65 12.96
C VAL A 97 -4.81 -11.02 13.60
N GLY A 98 -4.47 -12.31 13.59
CA GLY A 98 -3.20 -12.83 14.12
C GLY A 98 -3.31 -14.24 14.72
N PRO A 99 -2.23 -14.79 15.28
CA PRO A 99 -2.22 -16.16 15.81
C PRO A 99 -3.24 -16.34 16.94
N GLY A 100 -4.14 -17.32 16.79
CA GLY A 100 -5.19 -17.64 17.77
C GLY A 100 -6.30 -16.60 17.93
N LYS A 101 -6.32 -15.54 17.10
CA LYS A 101 -7.34 -14.48 17.11
C LYS A 101 -8.56 -14.89 16.27
N PRO A 102 -9.69 -14.13 16.31
CA PRO A 102 -10.89 -14.47 15.54
C PRO A 102 -10.63 -14.74 14.04
N ILE A 103 -9.75 -13.94 13.43
CA ILE A 103 -9.18 -14.20 12.11
C ILE A 103 -7.77 -14.77 12.34
N ASP A 104 -7.73 -16.09 12.50
CA ASP A 104 -6.55 -16.82 12.93
C ASP A 104 -5.55 -17.05 11.78
N THR A 105 -4.38 -16.42 11.86
CA THR A 105 -3.32 -16.52 10.84
C THR A 105 -2.52 -17.81 10.91
N GLU A 106 -2.73 -18.66 11.93
CA GLU A 106 -2.21 -20.04 11.93
C GLU A 106 -3.06 -20.97 11.05
N ARG A 107 -4.26 -20.53 10.66
CA ARG A 107 -5.23 -21.30 9.87
C ARG A 107 -5.46 -20.70 8.49
N PHE A 108 -5.56 -19.38 8.42
CA PHE A 108 -5.90 -18.65 7.21
C PHE A 108 -4.72 -17.86 6.65
N TYR A 109 -4.69 -17.78 5.32
CA TYR A 109 -3.86 -16.82 4.59
C TYR A 109 -4.68 -15.56 4.34
N VAL A 110 -4.44 -14.54 5.16
CA VAL A 110 -5.21 -13.30 5.14
C VAL A 110 -4.55 -12.33 4.18
N ILE A 111 -5.34 -11.72 3.29
CA ILE A 111 -4.89 -10.71 2.34
C ILE A 111 -5.67 -9.43 2.62
N CYS A 112 -5.00 -8.29 2.72
CA CYS A 112 -5.62 -6.98 2.81
C CYS A 112 -4.99 -6.07 1.75
N ALA A 113 -5.78 -5.58 0.80
CA ALA A 113 -5.32 -4.64 -0.22
C ALA A 113 -5.81 -3.23 0.13
N ASN A 114 -4.99 -2.21 -0.16
CA ASN A 114 -5.45 -0.84 -0.17
C ASN A 114 -6.30 -0.60 -1.41
N VAL A 115 -7.42 0.10 -1.24
CA VAL A 115 -8.41 0.31 -2.29
C VAL A 115 -7.90 1.24 -3.40
N LEU A 116 -8.40 1.04 -4.61
CA LEU A 116 -8.20 1.98 -5.72
C LEU A 116 -8.70 3.37 -5.31
N GLY A 117 -7.90 4.41 -5.56
CA GLY A 117 -8.19 5.78 -5.12
C GLY A 117 -7.70 6.10 -3.70
N GLY A 118 -7.14 5.13 -2.97
CA GLY A 118 -6.50 5.36 -1.67
C GLY A 118 -5.20 6.15 -1.77
N CYS A 119 -4.56 6.38 -0.62
CA CYS A 119 -3.32 7.17 -0.52
C CYS A 119 -2.11 6.40 0.05
N MET A 120 -2.28 5.14 0.43
CA MET A 120 -1.22 4.26 0.98
C MET A 120 -0.75 3.24 -0.07
N GLY A 121 -0.21 3.71 -1.20
CA GLY A 121 0.47 2.88 -2.20
C GLY A 121 -0.36 2.21 -3.28
N THR A 122 -1.69 2.12 -3.16
CA THR A 122 -2.53 1.78 -4.32
C THR A 122 -2.71 3.03 -5.18
N THR A 123 -2.78 2.87 -6.51
CA THR A 123 -3.00 4.00 -7.43
C THR A 123 -4.19 4.84 -7.01
N GLY A 124 -3.95 6.13 -6.81
CA GLY A 124 -4.95 7.12 -6.45
C GLY A 124 -4.52 8.53 -6.86
N PRO A 125 -5.25 9.57 -6.43
CA PRO A 125 -5.00 10.95 -6.85
C PRO A 125 -3.58 11.47 -6.60
N ALA A 126 -2.91 10.95 -5.57
CA ALA A 126 -1.54 11.33 -5.23
C ALA A 126 -0.46 10.65 -6.10
N SER A 127 -0.81 9.53 -6.77
CA SER A 127 0.12 8.80 -7.62
C SER A 127 0.44 9.57 -8.90
N LEU A 128 1.65 9.38 -9.43
CA LEU A 128 2.05 10.01 -10.69
C LEU A 128 1.29 9.41 -11.88
N ASN A 129 0.71 10.30 -12.70
CA ASN A 129 0.16 9.96 -14.00
C ASN A 129 1.31 9.68 -14.98
N PRO A 130 1.39 8.48 -15.59
CA PRO A 130 2.47 8.11 -16.52
C PRO A 130 2.55 9.01 -17.76
N ALA A 131 1.43 9.61 -18.19
CA ALA A 131 1.38 10.45 -19.38
C ALA A 131 1.92 11.86 -19.12
N THR A 132 1.78 12.39 -17.91
CA THR A 132 2.14 13.78 -17.57
C THR A 132 3.34 13.89 -16.63
N GLY A 133 3.67 12.83 -15.90
CA GLY A 133 4.66 12.83 -14.82
C GLY A 133 4.26 13.69 -13.62
N GLN A 134 2.99 14.12 -13.53
CA GLN A 134 2.42 14.87 -12.41
C GLN A 134 1.40 14.00 -11.67
N PRO A 135 1.07 14.28 -10.40
CA PRO A 135 -0.01 13.56 -9.71
C PRO A 135 -1.31 13.61 -10.51
N TYR A 136 -2.08 12.51 -10.51
CA TYR A 136 -3.40 12.48 -11.16
C TYR A 136 -4.30 13.62 -10.65
N GLY A 137 -4.35 13.84 -9.34
CA GLY A 137 -5.20 14.88 -8.75
C GLY A 137 -6.68 14.67 -9.10
N LEU A 138 -7.28 15.65 -9.77
CA LEU A 138 -8.66 15.59 -10.27
C LEU A 138 -8.75 15.09 -11.73
N ASP A 139 -7.60 14.85 -12.36
CA ASP A 139 -7.52 14.48 -13.77
C ASP A 139 -7.46 12.95 -13.91
N LEU A 140 -8.37 12.40 -14.73
CA LEU A 140 -8.42 10.99 -15.15
C LEU A 140 -8.81 10.90 -16.63
#